data_AF-A0A9E8SK39-F1
#
_entry.id   AF-A0A9E8SK39-F1
#
_cell.length_a   1.000
_cell.length_b   1.000
_cell.length_c   1.000
_cell.angle_alpha   90.00
_cell.angle_beta   90.00
_cell.angle_gamma   90.00
#
_symmetry.space_group_name_H-M   'P 1'
#
loop_
_entity.id
_entity.type
_entity.pdbx_description
1 polymer ?
#
loop_
_entity_poly.entity_id
_entity_poly.type
_entity_poly.pdbx_seq_one_letter_code
_entity_poly.pdbx_strand_id
1 'polypeptide(L)'
;MEKQNRHLQQALQIADASADNEAAVKGYNNIKPMLPEVQLRILQRQWGIALAKLQQINLVRVNSFLQDDSPEYIQLLKNYLDEMRDRCNNTLADTTSLSPEIAWQIHNIEASIKLLAAFLMFSNEQNPDKVQGVIREALSDFKAAIEAVDKTDVPAYVKNIPRWNFEMLTGEDYIKKIEVAKTELEKNQALSESLEALIPEMGGYAPGEPIETKIKK
;
A
#
# COMPACT_ATOMS: atom_id res chain seq x y z
N MET A 1 9.76 -5.08 34.71
CA MET A 1 9.12 -4.02 33.90
C MET A 1 10.12 -3.03 33.32
N GLU A 2 10.85 -2.24 34.10
CA GLU A 2 11.69 -1.15 33.56
C GLU A 2 12.84 -1.61 32.64
N LYS A 3 13.55 -2.71 32.99
CA LYS A 3 14.58 -3.30 32.13
C LYS A 3 14.01 -3.87 30.82
N GLN A 4 12.84 -4.50 30.87
CA GLN A 4 12.16 -5.05 29.68
C GLN A 4 11.72 -3.92 28.74
N ASN A 5 11.18 -2.82 29.28
CA ASN A 5 10.85 -1.63 28.48
C ASN A 5 12.08 -0.99 27.84
N ARG A 6 13.20 -0.89 28.56
CA ARG A 6 14.46 -0.38 27.97
C ARG A 6 14.98 -1.28 26.85
N HIS A 7 14.93 -2.60 27.01
CA HIS A 7 15.33 -3.53 25.96
C HIS A 7 14.43 -3.45 24.73
N LEU A 8 13.12 -3.33 24.92
CA LEU A 8 12.17 -3.12 23.83
C LEU A 8 12.46 -1.81 23.08
N GLN A 9 12.64 -0.70 23.80
CA GLN A 9 12.96 0.60 23.21
C GLN A 9 14.29 0.60 22.45
N GLN A 10 15.33 -0.04 22.99
CA GLN A 10 16.60 -0.19 22.31
C GLN A 10 16.48 -1.01 21.03
N ALA A 11 15.74 -2.13 21.07
CA ALA A 11 15.52 -2.96 19.89
C ALA A 11 14.74 -2.20 18.79
N LEU A 12 13.72 -1.42 19.18
CA LEU A 12 12.99 -0.54 18.28
C LEU A 12 13.89 0.53 17.65
N GLN A 13 14.71 1.20 18.47
CA GLN A 13 15.65 2.22 17.98
C GLN A 13 16.67 1.65 17.00
N ILE A 14 17.20 0.45 17.25
CA ILE A 14 18.14 -0.22 16.34
C ILE A 14 17.46 -0.52 15.00
N ALA A 15 16.24 -1.06 15.02
CA ALA A 15 15.49 -1.36 13.80
C ALA A 15 15.09 -0.08 13.04
N ASP A 16 14.69 0.98 13.75
CA ASP A 16 14.35 2.29 13.18
C ASP A 16 15.53 2.95 12.49
N ALA A 17 16.72 2.85 13.08
CA ALA A 17 17.94 3.45 12.57
C ALA A 17 18.43 2.80 11.27
N SER A 18 17.90 1.63 10.90
CA SER A 18 18.22 1.00 9.63
C SER A 18 17.59 1.78 8.46
N ALA A 19 18.45 2.28 7.57
CA ALA A 19 18.03 2.87 6.30
C ALA A 19 17.53 1.80 5.31
N ASP A 20 18.06 0.58 5.39
CA ASP A 20 17.62 -0.56 4.60
C ASP A 20 16.34 -1.16 5.21
N ASN A 21 15.29 -1.20 4.38
CA ASN A 21 13.99 -1.75 4.77
C ASN A 21 14.05 -3.25 5.09
N GLU A 22 14.86 -4.04 4.39
CA GLU A 22 14.99 -5.48 4.65
C GLU A 22 15.67 -5.74 6.00
N ALA A 23 16.75 -5.01 6.26
CA ALA A 23 17.42 -5.06 7.55
C ALA A 23 16.51 -4.58 8.70
N ALA A 24 15.70 -3.53 8.48
CA ALA A 24 14.72 -3.06 9.45
C ALA A 24 13.66 -4.13 9.75
N VAL A 25 13.07 -4.75 8.72
CA VAL A 25 12.07 -5.83 8.87
C VAL A 25 12.66 -7.02 9.63
N LYS A 26 13.89 -7.43 9.32
CA LYS A 26 14.60 -8.48 10.08
C LYS A 26 14.78 -8.09 11.56
N GLY A 27 15.16 -6.84 11.82
CA GLY A 27 15.28 -6.29 13.18
C GLY A 27 13.97 -6.36 13.95
N TYR A 28 12.86 -5.91 13.35
CA TYR A 28 11.54 -5.94 13.97
C TYR A 28 11.02 -7.36 14.24
N ASN A 29 11.27 -8.31 13.33
CA ASN A 29 10.84 -9.70 13.51
C ASN A 29 11.46 -10.37 14.75
N ASN A 30 12.61 -9.88 15.22
CA ASN A 30 13.29 -10.36 16.42
C ASN A 30 12.72 -9.78 17.73
N ILE A 31 11.83 -8.78 17.67
CA ILE A 31 11.21 -8.19 18.86
C ILE A 31 10.07 -9.09 19.36
N LYS A 32 10.09 -9.42 20.66
CA LYS A 32 9.07 -10.24 21.33
C LYS A 32 8.61 -9.58 22.65
N PRO A 33 7.30 -9.61 22.99
CA PRO A 33 6.19 -10.09 22.17
C PRO A 33 5.94 -9.20 20.94
N MET A 34 5.26 -9.74 19.94
CA MET A 34 4.97 -9.05 18.69
C MET A 34 3.74 -8.15 18.89
N LEU A 35 3.98 -6.88 19.21
CA LEU A 35 2.92 -5.88 19.45
C LEU A 35 2.35 -5.34 18.11
N PRO A 36 1.10 -4.87 18.07
CA PRO A 36 0.51 -4.29 16.86
C PRO A 36 1.31 -3.13 16.26
N GLU A 37 1.96 -2.31 17.09
CA GLU A 37 2.83 -1.22 16.64
C GLU A 37 4.06 -1.74 15.90
N VAL A 38 4.61 -2.87 16.34
CA VAL A 38 5.74 -3.53 15.68
C VAL A 38 5.27 -4.09 14.33
N GLN A 39 4.08 -4.69 14.28
CA GLN A 39 3.49 -5.18 13.02
C GLN A 39 3.27 -4.06 12.01
N LEU A 40 2.74 -2.92 12.46
CA LEU A 40 2.55 -1.74 11.62
C LEU A 40 3.89 -1.23 11.06
N ARG A 41 4.93 -1.14 11.89
CA ARG A 41 6.28 -0.75 11.43
C ARG A 41 6.86 -1.72 10.42
N ILE A 42 6.65 -3.03 10.61
CA ILE A 42 7.03 -4.04 9.62
C ILE A 42 6.29 -3.76 8.31
N LEU A 43 4.97 -3.62 8.33
CA LEU A 43 4.16 -3.36 7.15
C LEU A 43 4.59 -2.10 6.39
N GLN A 44 4.89 -1.01 7.10
CA GLN A 44 5.38 0.24 6.50
C GLN A 44 6.72 0.03 5.77
N ARG A 45 7.64 -0.76 6.34
CA ARG A 45 8.92 -1.09 5.70
C ARG A 45 8.74 -2.07 4.54
N GLN A 46 7.85 -3.05 4.70
CA GLN A 46 7.49 -3.98 3.63
C GLN A 46 6.88 -3.26 2.43
N TRP A 47 6.06 -2.23 2.65
CA TRP A 47 5.53 -1.41 1.57
C TRP A 47 6.63 -0.79 0.71
N GLY A 48 7.67 -0.22 1.31
CA GLY A 48 8.83 0.30 0.58
C GLY A 48 9.55 -0.78 -0.26
N ILE A 49 9.63 -2.01 0.25
CA ILE A 49 10.21 -3.15 -0.49
C ILE A 49 9.30 -3.55 -1.67
N ALA A 50 7.98 -3.56 -1.49
CA ALA A 50 7.02 -3.86 -2.55
C ALA A 50 7.13 -2.85 -3.71
N LEU A 51 7.26 -1.55 -3.39
CA LEU A 51 7.48 -0.51 -4.39
C LEU A 51 8.81 -0.70 -5.14
N ALA A 52 9.89 -1.03 -4.43
CA ALA A 52 11.19 -1.31 -5.07
C ALA A 52 11.12 -2.53 -6.00
N LYS A 53 10.38 -3.58 -5.62
CA LYS A 53 10.13 -4.76 -6.48
C LYS A 53 9.31 -4.40 -7.72
N LEU A 54 8.31 -3.53 -7.58
CA LEU A 54 7.55 -3.01 -8.72
C LEU A 54 8.46 -2.24 -9.70
N GLN A 55 9.32 -1.36 -9.18
CA GLN A 55 10.31 -0.65 -9.99
C GLN A 55 11.24 -1.62 -10.74
N GLN A 56 11.68 -2.70 -10.08
CA GLN A 56 12.47 -3.76 -10.73
C GLN A 56 11.70 -4.44 -11.87
N ILE A 57 10.42 -4.77 -11.68
CA ILE A 57 9.58 -5.32 -12.75
C ILE A 57 9.53 -4.36 -13.95
N ASN A 58 9.33 -3.07 -13.70
CA ASN A 58 9.29 -2.07 -14.77
C ASN A 58 10.63 -1.96 -15.52
N LEU A 59 11.76 -2.02 -14.81
CA LEU A 59 13.10 -2.03 -15.41
C LEU A 59 13.35 -3.30 -16.26
N VAL A 60 12.91 -4.46 -15.78
CA VAL A 60 13.04 -5.74 -16.49
C VAL A 60 12.19 -5.74 -17.75
N ARG A 61 10.97 -5.19 -17.70
CA ARG A 61 10.06 -5.10 -18.85
C ARG A 61 10.59 -4.23 -19.99
N VAL A 62 11.31 -3.16 -19.69
CA VAL A 62 11.90 -2.27 -20.72
C VAL A 62 13.25 -2.76 -21.24
N ASN A 63 13.85 -3.75 -20.57
CA ASN A 63 15.14 -4.33 -20.97
C ASN A 63 14.91 -5.59 -21.81
N SER A 64 15.15 -5.50 -23.11
CA SER A 64 14.96 -6.61 -24.05
C SER A 64 15.76 -7.88 -23.73
N PHE A 65 16.84 -7.77 -22.95
CA PHE A 65 17.65 -8.92 -22.55
C PHE A 65 17.12 -9.66 -21.32
N LEU A 66 16.26 -9.01 -20.52
CA LEU A 66 15.72 -9.55 -19.27
C LEU A 66 14.20 -9.74 -19.33
N GLN A 67 13.54 -9.32 -20.41
CA GLN A 67 12.09 -9.34 -20.54
C GLN A 67 11.50 -10.75 -20.31
N ASP A 68 12.23 -11.81 -20.70
CA ASP A 68 11.84 -13.21 -20.51
C ASP A 68 11.82 -13.62 -19.02
N ASP A 69 12.54 -12.91 -18.14
CA ASP A 69 12.54 -13.13 -16.69
C ASP A 69 11.40 -12.37 -15.98
N SER A 70 10.67 -11.48 -16.69
CA SER A 70 9.58 -10.69 -16.10
C SER A 70 8.56 -11.51 -15.30
N PRO A 71 8.13 -12.72 -15.72
CA PRO A 71 7.20 -13.55 -14.95
C PRO A 71 7.73 -13.92 -13.56
N GLU A 72 9.04 -14.15 -13.42
CA GLU A 72 9.65 -14.48 -12.13
C GLU A 72 9.57 -13.30 -11.15
N TYR A 73 9.95 -12.10 -11.60
CA TYR A 73 9.86 -10.89 -10.77
C TYR A 73 8.42 -10.56 -10.37
N ILE A 74 7.45 -10.78 -11.28
CA ILE A 74 6.02 -10.62 -10.99
C ILE A 74 5.59 -11.61 -9.90
N GLN A 75 5.99 -12.88 -10.01
CA GLN A 75 5.63 -13.90 -9.03
C GLN A 75 6.26 -13.60 -7.66
N LEU A 76 7.50 -13.11 -7.63
CA LEU A 76 8.15 -12.66 -6.39
C LEU A 76 7.39 -11.52 -5.72
N LEU A 77 6.94 -10.52 -6.47
CA LEU A 77 6.12 -9.45 -5.91
C LEU A 77 4.75 -9.97 -5.45
N LYS A 78 4.10 -10.84 -6.21
CA LYS A 78 2.81 -11.43 -5.83
C LYS A 78 2.88 -12.17 -4.50
N ASN A 79 3.85 -13.07 -4.35
CA ASN A 79 4.08 -13.79 -3.09
C ASN A 79 4.32 -12.82 -1.92
N TYR A 80 5.08 -11.75 -2.17
CA TYR A 80 5.39 -10.75 -1.16
C TYR A 80 4.15 -9.95 -0.73
N LEU A 81 3.27 -9.60 -1.67
CA LEU A 81 2.00 -8.93 -1.38
C LEU A 81 1.04 -9.84 -0.59
N ASP A 82 1.02 -11.14 -0.90
CA ASP A 82 0.24 -12.13 -0.15
C ASP A 82 0.73 -12.22 1.31
N GLU A 83 2.05 -12.26 1.54
CA GLU A 83 2.62 -12.24 2.90
C GLU A 83 2.25 -10.95 3.68
N MET A 84 2.27 -9.80 3.00
CA MET A 84 1.86 -8.53 3.62
C MET A 84 0.36 -8.54 3.96
N ARG A 85 -0.48 -9.08 3.07
CA ARG A 85 -1.93 -9.21 3.30
C ARG A 85 -2.21 -10.12 4.48
N ASP A 86 -1.54 -11.26 4.58
CA ASP A 86 -1.67 -12.18 5.71
C ASP A 86 -1.30 -11.51 7.04
N ARG A 87 -0.26 -10.67 7.05
CA ARG A 87 0.11 -9.88 8.23
C ARG A 87 -0.96 -8.84 8.59
N CYS A 88 -1.55 -8.16 7.62
CA CYS A 88 -2.66 -7.24 7.85
C CYS A 88 -3.84 -7.99 8.49
N ASN A 89 -4.29 -9.09 7.85
CA ASN A 89 -5.38 -9.93 8.33
C ASN A 89 -5.16 -10.43 9.76
N ASN A 90 -3.97 -10.95 10.05
CA ASN A 90 -3.61 -11.46 11.37
C ASN A 90 -3.62 -10.35 12.43
N THR A 91 -3.18 -9.14 12.09
CA THR A 91 -3.16 -8.02 13.04
C THR A 91 -4.56 -7.44 13.27
N LEU A 92 -5.38 -7.36 12.22
CA LEU A 92 -6.76 -6.88 12.30
C LEU A 92 -7.70 -7.88 12.99
N ALA A 93 -7.42 -9.19 12.90
CA ALA A 93 -8.20 -10.22 13.55
C ALA A 93 -8.13 -10.16 15.10
N ASP A 94 -7.03 -9.63 15.65
CA ASP A 94 -6.87 -9.40 17.10
C ASP A 94 -7.59 -8.11 17.55
N THR A 95 -8.91 -8.12 17.39
CA THR A 95 -9.80 -6.95 17.59
C THR A 95 -9.96 -6.50 19.03
N THR A 96 -9.58 -7.33 20.01
CA THR A 96 -9.76 -7.02 21.44
C THR A 96 -8.82 -5.94 21.97
N SER A 97 -7.80 -5.54 21.21
CA SER A 97 -6.76 -4.60 21.69
C SER A 97 -6.26 -3.59 20.65
N LEU A 98 -6.73 -3.65 19.40
CA LEU A 98 -6.19 -2.80 18.34
C LEU A 98 -6.73 -1.37 18.45
N SER A 99 -5.85 -0.41 18.72
CA SER A 99 -6.26 0.99 18.81
C SER A 99 -6.66 1.54 17.44
N PRO A 100 -7.59 2.51 17.36
CA PRO A 100 -7.96 3.13 16.10
C PRO A 100 -6.77 3.73 15.35
N GLU A 101 -5.76 4.24 16.07
CA GLU A 101 -4.51 4.82 15.53
C GLU A 101 -3.70 3.83 14.70
N ILE A 102 -3.75 2.55 15.06
CA ILE A 102 -3.05 1.48 14.35
C ILE A 102 -3.97 0.89 13.29
N ALA A 103 -5.23 0.63 13.64
CA ALA A 103 -6.21 0.00 12.76
C ALA A 103 -6.37 0.74 11.43
N TRP A 104 -6.47 2.07 11.46
CA TRP A 104 -6.65 2.84 10.22
C TRP A 104 -5.45 2.72 9.27
N GLN A 105 -4.24 2.66 9.82
CA GLN A 105 -3.02 2.54 9.02
C GLN A 105 -2.91 1.15 8.41
N ILE A 106 -3.28 0.11 9.15
CA ILE A 106 -3.26 -1.27 8.65
C ILE A 106 -4.30 -1.44 7.54
N HIS A 107 -5.54 -0.97 7.73
CA HIS A 107 -6.55 -0.99 6.67
C HIS A 107 -6.11 -0.21 5.43
N ASN A 108 -5.48 0.96 5.60
CA ASN A 108 -4.96 1.75 4.48
C ASN A 108 -3.85 1.01 3.71
N ILE A 109 -2.96 0.31 4.42
CA ILE A 109 -1.93 -0.52 3.79
C ILE A 109 -2.55 -1.72 3.09
N GLU A 110 -3.51 -2.41 3.71
CA GLU A 110 -4.22 -3.56 3.12
C GLU A 110 -4.90 -3.18 1.79
N ALA A 111 -5.58 -2.04 1.78
CA ALA A 111 -6.20 -1.47 0.58
C ALA A 111 -5.15 -1.24 -0.53
N SER A 112 -4.00 -0.67 -0.16
CA SER A 112 -2.91 -0.37 -1.09
C SER A 112 -2.26 -1.64 -1.66
N ILE A 113 -2.10 -2.69 -0.83
CA ILE A 113 -1.64 -4.02 -1.26
C ILE A 113 -2.60 -4.61 -2.30
N LYS A 114 -3.91 -4.58 -2.03
CA LYS A 114 -4.93 -5.08 -2.95
C LYS A 114 -4.95 -4.30 -4.26
N LEU A 115 -4.78 -2.98 -4.21
CA LEU A 115 -4.69 -2.15 -5.41
C LEU A 115 -3.46 -2.52 -6.27
N LEU A 116 -2.30 -2.69 -5.64
CA LEU A 116 -1.08 -3.12 -6.34
C LEU A 116 -1.22 -4.53 -6.93
N ALA A 117 -1.85 -5.46 -6.19
CA ALA A 117 -2.16 -6.80 -6.70
C ALA A 117 -3.11 -6.74 -7.91
N ALA A 118 -4.14 -5.89 -7.86
CA ALA A 118 -5.06 -5.68 -8.97
C ALA A 118 -4.35 -5.12 -10.21
N PHE A 119 -3.39 -4.19 -10.04
CA PHE A 119 -2.56 -3.68 -11.12
C PHE A 119 -1.72 -4.78 -11.79
N LEU A 120 -1.06 -5.63 -10.99
CA LEU A 120 -0.28 -6.74 -11.52
C LEU A 120 -1.16 -7.76 -12.25
N MET A 121 -2.36 -8.04 -11.74
CA MET A 121 -3.31 -8.93 -12.40
C MET A 121 -3.84 -8.35 -13.71
N PHE A 122 -4.14 -7.04 -13.75
CA PHE A 122 -4.56 -6.39 -14.98
C PHE A 122 -3.47 -6.46 -16.05
N SER A 123 -2.21 -6.21 -15.65
CA SER A 123 -1.07 -6.23 -16.56
C SER A 123 -0.77 -7.62 -17.16
N ASN A 124 -1.08 -8.71 -16.46
CA ASN A 124 -0.59 -10.05 -16.80
C ASN A 124 -1.68 -11.10 -17.04
N GLU A 125 -2.78 -11.08 -16.28
CA GLU A 125 -3.86 -12.08 -16.35
C GLU A 125 -5.06 -11.58 -17.19
N GLN A 126 -5.18 -10.26 -17.42
CA GLN A 126 -6.27 -9.60 -18.17
C GLN A 126 -7.69 -10.14 -17.85
N ASN A 127 -7.96 -10.52 -16.59
CA ASN A 127 -9.29 -10.93 -16.15
C ASN A 127 -10.01 -9.75 -15.47
N PRO A 128 -10.82 -8.97 -16.20
CA PRO A 128 -11.37 -7.71 -15.71
C PRO A 128 -12.32 -7.90 -14.53
N ASP A 129 -13.12 -8.96 -14.49
CA ASP A 129 -14.06 -9.21 -13.40
C ASP A 129 -13.32 -9.49 -12.08
N LYS A 130 -12.24 -10.26 -12.16
CA LYS A 130 -11.39 -10.56 -11.00
C LYS A 130 -10.66 -9.31 -10.52
N VAL A 131 -10.13 -8.49 -11.44
CA VAL A 131 -9.50 -7.19 -11.13
C VAL A 131 -10.48 -6.25 -10.45
N GLN A 132 -11.71 -6.13 -10.98
CA GLN A 132 -12.77 -5.33 -10.36
C GLN A 132 -13.14 -5.82 -8.97
N GLY A 133 -13.20 -7.13 -8.76
CA GLY A 133 -13.43 -7.73 -7.44
C GLY A 133 -12.40 -7.25 -6.41
N VAL A 134 -11.11 -7.34 -6.76
CA VAL A 134 -10.01 -6.91 -5.88
C VAL A 134 -10.05 -5.40 -5.62
N ILE A 135 -10.36 -4.58 -6.65
CA ILE A 135 -10.51 -3.13 -6.48
C ILE A 135 -11.67 -2.80 -5.52
N ARG A 136 -12.79 -3.52 -5.59
CA ARG A 136 -13.91 -3.34 -4.65
C ARG A 136 -13.53 -3.71 -3.22
N GLU A 137 -12.74 -4.76 -3.03
CA GLU A 137 -12.18 -5.11 -1.71
C GLU A 137 -11.28 -3.97 -1.19
N ALA A 138 -10.38 -3.43 -2.02
CA ALA A 138 -9.51 -2.30 -1.65
C ALA A 138 -10.32 -1.06 -1.22
N LEU A 139 -11.41 -0.75 -1.95
CA LEU A 139 -12.32 0.36 -1.59
C LEU A 139 -13.01 0.12 -0.25
N SER A 140 -13.35 -1.13 0.08
CA SER A 140 -13.92 -1.48 1.38
C SER A 140 -12.92 -1.22 2.51
N ASP A 141 -11.66 -1.59 2.31
CA ASP A 141 -10.62 -1.38 3.32
C ASP A 141 -10.29 0.11 3.49
N PHE A 142 -10.25 0.90 2.41
CA PHE A 142 -10.09 2.34 2.53
C PHE A 142 -11.24 2.98 3.33
N LYS A 143 -12.49 2.52 3.15
CA LYS A 143 -13.61 2.97 3.98
C LYS A 143 -13.41 2.61 5.45
N ALA A 144 -12.97 1.39 5.75
CA ALA A 144 -12.63 0.98 7.11
C ALA A 144 -11.50 1.84 7.70
N ALA A 145 -10.50 2.19 6.90
CA ALA A 145 -9.44 3.12 7.30
C ALA A 145 -9.98 4.53 7.61
N ILE A 146 -10.89 5.06 6.79
CA ILE A 146 -11.56 6.34 7.04
C ILE A 146 -12.35 6.30 8.35
N GLU A 147 -13.17 5.28 8.56
CA GLU A 147 -13.96 5.11 9.77
C GLU A 147 -13.09 4.97 11.03
N ALA A 148 -11.93 4.32 10.92
CA ALA A 148 -10.99 4.16 12.02
C ALA A 148 -10.23 5.46 12.32
N VAL A 149 -9.74 6.17 11.29
CA VAL A 149 -8.95 7.41 11.49
C VAL A 149 -9.81 8.53 12.08
N ASP A 150 -11.11 8.54 11.80
CA ASP A 150 -12.05 9.54 12.33
C ASP A 150 -12.20 9.47 13.85
N LYS A 151 -12.00 8.28 14.43
CA LYS A 151 -12.06 8.01 15.87
C LYS A 151 -10.78 8.41 16.62
N THR A 152 -9.76 8.87 15.92
CA THR A 152 -8.46 9.26 16.51
C THR A 152 -8.35 10.77 16.71
N ASP A 153 -7.40 11.21 17.52
CA ASP A 153 -7.07 12.63 17.75
C ASP A 153 -5.95 13.15 16.81
N VAL A 154 -5.63 12.43 15.73
CA VAL A 154 -4.59 12.85 14.78
C VAL A 154 -5.01 14.14 14.03
N PRO A 155 -4.03 14.95 13.57
CA PRO A 155 -4.32 16.15 12.80
C PRO A 155 -5.16 15.89 11.55
N ALA A 156 -5.96 16.88 11.13
CA ALA A 156 -6.86 16.76 9.99
C ALA A 156 -6.16 16.30 8.69
N TYR A 157 -4.92 16.75 8.44
CA TYR A 157 -4.16 16.33 7.26
C TYR A 157 -3.84 14.82 7.27
N VAL A 158 -3.68 14.19 8.46
CA VAL A 158 -3.49 12.74 8.58
C VAL A 158 -4.81 12.01 8.35
N LYS A 159 -5.93 12.55 8.86
CA LYS A 159 -7.28 12.00 8.61
C LYS A 159 -7.65 12.00 7.12
N ASN A 160 -7.06 12.90 6.33
CA ASN A 160 -7.29 12.97 4.90
C ASN A 160 -6.52 11.92 4.09
N ILE A 161 -5.47 11.28 4.63
CA ILE A 161 -4.68 10.29 3.88
C ILE A 161 -5.54 9.15 3.31
N PRO A 162 -6.31 8.39 4.09
CA PRO A 162 -7.13 7.31 3.54
C PRO A 162 -8.28 7.84 2.65
N ARG A 163 -8.71 9.09 2.85
CA ARG A 163 -9.72 9.75 2.00
C ARG A 163 -9.16 10.08 0.63
N TRP A 164 -7.97 10.67 0.57
CA TRP A 164 -7.29 10.94 -0.69
C TRP A 164 -7.02 9.65 -1.46
N ASN A 165 -6.57 8.58 -0.79
CA ASN A 165 -6.37 7.29 -1.47
C ASN A 165 -7.70 6.72 -2.01
N PHE A 166 -8.78 6.83 -1.25
CA PHE A 166 -10.12 6.44 -1.70
C PHE A 166 -10.61 7.30 -2.88
N GLU A 167 -10.45 8.61 -2.79
CA GLU A 167 -10.84 9.59 -3.81
C GLU A 167 -10.03 9.41 -5.09
N MET A 168 -8.73 9.16 -5.00
CA MET A 168 -7.90 8.87 -6.17
C MET A 168 -8.41 7.63 -6.92
N LEU A 169 -8.88 6.61 -6.20
CA LEU A 169 -9.45 5.41 -6.82
C LEU A 169 -10.88 5.59 -7.37
N THR A 170 -11.65 6.55 -6.83
CA THR A 170 -13.07 6.75 -7.17
C THR A 170 -13.36 7.98 -8.05
N GLY A 171 -12.55 9.03 -7.93
CA GLY A 171 -12.72 10.37 -8.49
C GLY A 171 -12.32 10.48 -9.97
N GLU A 172 -11.58 9.52 -10.51
CA GLU A 172 -11.13 9.54 -11.91
C GLU A 172 -11.96 8.68 -12.87
N ASP A 173 -13.20 8.33 -12.48
CA ASP A 173 -14.11 7.46 -13.25
C ASP A 173 -13.48 6.07 -13.56
N TYR A 174 -12.50 5.60 -12.76
CA TYR A 174 -11.78 4.35 -13.03
C TYR A 174 -12.66 3.10 -13.05
N ILE A 175 -13.65 3.04 -12.15
CA ILE A 175 -14.62 1.95 -12.10
C ILE A 175 -15.48 1.92 -13.39
N LYS A 176 -15.86 3.10 -13.92
CA LYS A 176 -16.65 3.21 -15.16
C LYS A 176 -15.80 3.01 -16.41
N LYS A 177 -14.54 3.45 -16.41
CA LYS A 177 -13.61 3.21 -17.53
C LYS A 177 -13.35 1.73 -17.74
N ILE A 178 -13.30 0.91 -16.68
CA ILE A 178 -13.18 -0.55 -16.83
C ILE A 178 -14.46 -1.15 -17.47
N GLU A 179 -15.65 -0.64 -17.13
CA GLU A 179 -16.90 -1.04 -17.81
C GLU A 179 -16.94 -0.63 -19.29
N VAL A 180 -16.39 0.54 -19.64
CA VAL A 180 -16.32 1.08 -21.02
C VAL A 180 -15.14 0.50 -21.82
N ALA A 181 -14.07 0.01 -21.16
CA ALA A 181 -12.90 -0.61 -21.77
C ALA A 181 -13.16 -2.02 -22.33
N LYS A 182 -14.38 -2.55 -22.18
CA LYS A 182 -14.85 -3.78 -22.84
C LYS A 182 -14.68 -3.76 -24.37
N THR A 183 -14.45 -2.61 -25.01
CA THR A 183 -14.45 -2.49 -26.47
C THR A 183 -13.14 -2.07 -27.16
N GLU A 184 -12.06 -1.67 -26.49
CA GLU A 184 -10.86 -1.23 -27.24
C GLU A 184 -9.54 -1.62 -26.58
N LEU A 185 -8.79 -2.49 -27.27
CA LEU A 185 -7.45 -2.96 -26.94
C LEU A 185 -6.42 -1.81 -26.83
N GLU A 186 -6.72 -0.63 -27.39
CA GLU A 186 -5.86 0.57 -27.40
C GLU A 186 -5.98 1.44 -26.12
N LYS A 187 -7.01 1.23 -25.28
CA LYS A 187 -7.18 1.98 -24.00
C LYS A 187 -6.39 1.41 -22.82
N ASN A 188 -5.74 0.26 -23.00
CA ASN A 188 -4.96 -0.41 -21.95
C ASN A 188 -3.71 0.38 -21.52
N GLN A 189 -3.15 1.21 -22.40
CA GLN A 189 -2.03 2.11 -22.07
C GLN A 189 -2.45 3.22 -21.09
N ALA A 190 -3.59 3.87 -21.34
CA ALA A 190 -4.08 4.94 -20.48
C ALA A 190 -4.44 4.45 -19.06
N LEU A 191 -4.91 3.21 -18.91
CA LEU A 191 -5.17 2.61 -17.60
C LEU A 191 -3.87 2.19 -16.89
N SER A 192 -2.86 1.73 -17.65
CA SER A 192 -1.53 1.44 -17.10
C SER A 192 -0.87 2.71 -16.55
N GLU A 193 -0.83 3.78 -17.34
CA GLU A 193 -0.28 5.08 -16.93
C GLU A 193 -1.03 5.68 -15.73
N SER A 194 -2.35 5.46 -15.67
CA SER A 194 -3.21 5.88 -14.57
C SER A 194 -2.96 5.11 -13.27
N LEU A 195 -2.85 3.78 -13.34
CA LEU A 195 -2.61 2.96 -12.15
C LEU A 195 -1.19 3.14 -11.62
N GLU A 196 -0.21 3.40 -12.49
CA GLU A 196 1.13 3.82 -12.09
C GLU A 196 1.12 5.15 -11.34
N ALA A 197 0.28 6.12 -11.74
CA ALA A 197 0.13 7.40 -11.03
C ALA A 197 -0.54 7.27 -9.66
N LEU A 198 -1.30 6.19 -9.42
CA LEU A 198 -2.07 5.96 -8.21
C LEU A 198 -1.32 5.20 -7.11
N ILE A 199 -0.18 4.59 -7.43
CA ILE A 199 0.62 3.88 -6.44
C ILE A 199 1.35 4.94 -5.61
N PRO A 200 1.00 5.14 -4.32
CA PRO A 200 1.62 6.19 -3.53
C PRO A 200 3.12 5.86 -3.40
N GLU A 201 3.97 6.67 -4.05
CA GLU A 201 5.43 6.43 -4.05
C GLU A 201 6.03 6.55 -2.64
N MET A 202 5.34 7.20 -1.69
CA MET A 202 5.77 7.28 -0.30
C MET A 202 4.61 7.16 0.68
N GLY A 203 4.74 6.22 1.62
CA GLY A 203 4.13 6.37 2.93
C GLY A 203 4.77 7.58 3.63
N GLY A 204 4.17 8.75 3.47
CA GLY A 204 4.54 9.98 4.18
C GLY A 204 5.15 11.07 3.30
N TYR A 205 4.47 12.21 3.25
CA TYR A 205 4.94 13.56 2.91
C TYR A 205 5.49 13.84 1.49
N ALA A 206 4.74 14.68 0.77
CA ALA A 206 5.32 15.78 0.01
C ALA A 206 4.62 17.09 0.44
N PRO A 207 5.32 18.05 1.06
CA PRO A 207 4.77 19.36 1.40
C PRO A 207 4.79 20.23 0.13
N GLY A 208 3.64 20.38 -0.52
CA GLY A 208 3.43 21.30 -1.63
C GLY A 208 2.61 22.50 -1.16
N GLU A 209 3.21 23.68 -1.26
CA GLU A 209 2.61 24.98 -0.99
C GLU A 209 1.30 25.22 -1.79
N PRO A 210 0.39 26.08 -1.30
CA PRO A 210 -0.91 26.28 -1.93
C PRO A 210 -0.73 26.98 -3.28
N ILE A 211 -1.14 26.30 -4.36
CA ILE A 211 -1.24 26.92 -5.69
C ILE A 211 -2.37 27.95 -5.62
N GLU A 212 -2.01 29.23 -5.65
CA GLU A 212 -2.93 30.35 -5.82
C GLU A 212 -3.79 30.14 -7.07
N THR A 213 -5.09 29.96 -6.85
CA THR A 213 -6.12 29.93 -7.88
C THR A 213 -6.33 31.32 -8.47
N LYS A 214 -5.77 31.60 -9.66
CA LYS A 214 -6.24 32.71 -10.50
C LYS A 214 -7.55 32.34 -11.18
N ILE A 215 -8.66 32.82 -10.61
CA ILE A 215 -9.97 32.88 -11.26
C ILE A 215 -9.90 33.96 -12.36
N LYS A 216 -10.16 33.60 -13.62
CA LYS A 216 -10.48 34.58 -14.67
C LYS A 216 -11.99 34.85 -14.64
N LYS A 217 -12.34 36.15 -14.63
CA LYS A 217 -13.67 36.67 -14.94
C LYS A 217 -13.94 36.60 -16.44
#